data_AF-A0AAV0G6T2-F1
#
_entry.id   AF-A0AAV0G6T2-F1
#
_cell.length_a   1.000
_cell.length_b   1.000
_cell.length_c   1.000
_cell.angle_alpha   90.00
_cell.angle_beta   90.00
_cell.angle_gamma   90.00
#
_symmetry.space_group_name_H-M   'P 1'
#
loop_
_entity.id
_entity.type
_entity.pdbx_description
1 polymer ?
#
loop_
_entity_poly.entity_id
_entity_poly.type
_entity_poly.pdbx_seq_one_letter_code
_entity_poly.pdbx_strand_id
1 'polypeptide(L)'
;MVRPQRVLPLHAIFDLPYGARWACAHNWADSSRFTLRIYRDQFDRLSESEFEWKPYPLTSLPAFCTHAFDLWATKAPLIYCSYFEAYYPGRFCRQFGAVQDIPRSVTHNDRHYATRPENNAEFITEWEQRWQTLYVFDLTRCGGFTNEYRGWFRYMGKTHINNPSQDRPTTGFVPAHPHIAIAVII
;
A
#
# COMPACT_ATOMS: atom_id res chain seq x y z
N MET A 1 -2.60 -6.81 -16.89
CA MET A 1 -1.26 -6.35 -16.47
C MET A 1 -0.32 -7.52 -16.68
N VAL A 2 0.70 -7.43 -17.51
CA VAL A 2 1.57 -8.60 -17.81
C VAL A 2 2.63 -8.72 -16.72
N ARG A 3 2.92 -9.94 -16.26
CA ARG A 3 4.07 -10.23 -15.38
C ARG A 3 5.33 -9.58 -15.98
N PRO A 4 6.14 -8.84 -15.21
CA PRO A 4 7.43 -8.37 -15.70
C PRO A 4 8.24 -9.58 -16.18
N GLN A 5 8.58 -9.62 -17.47
CA GLN A 5 9.41 -10.71 -18.01
C GLN A 5 10.81 -10.67 -17.40
N ARG A 6 11.23 -9.49 -16.96
CA ARG A 6 12.49 -9.26 -16.25
C ARG A 6 12.36 -8.07 -15.31
N VAL A 7 12.97 -8.18 -14.13
CA VAL A 7 13.26 -7.05 -13.25
C VAL A 7 14.71 -6.65 -13.49
N LEU A 8 14.95 -5.43 -13.95
CA LEU A 8 16.30 -4.93 -14.18
C LEU A 8 17.06 -4.80 -12.85
N PRO A 9 18.36 -5.15 -12.81
CA PRO A 9 19.14 -5.08 -11.58
C PRO A 9 19.36 -3.61 -11.16
N LEU A 10 19.51 -3.38 -9.85
CA LEU A 10 19.60 -2.03 -9.26
C LEU A 10 20.69 -1.16 -9.90
N HIS A 11 21.84 -1.74 -10.27
CA HIS A 11 22.94 -1.01 -10.90
C HIS A 11 22.69 -0.60 -12.37
N ALA A 12 21.66 -1.17 -13.02
CA ALA A 12 21.37 -0.90 -14.42
C ALA A 12 20.43 0.30 -14.62
N ILE A 13 19.84 0.82 -13.55
CA ILE A 13 18.89 1.92 -13.62
C ILE A 13 19.17 2.87 -12.46
N PHE A 14 19.85 3.98 -12.76
CA PHE A 14 20.08 5.08 -11.82
C PHE A 14 18.75 5.61 -11.26
N ASP A 15 18.61 5.66 -9.94
CA ASP A 15 17.57 6.33 -9.12
C ASP A 15 16.11 6.26 -9.60
N LEU A 16 15.74 5.35 -10.49
CA LEU A 16 14.36 5.26 -10.96
C LEU A 16 13.51 4.43 -9.98
N PRO A 17 12.20 4.74 -9.87
CA PRO A 17 11.27 3.99 -9.05
C PRO A 17 11.28 2.49 -9.38
N TYR A 18 10.97 1.64 -8.39
CA TYR A 18 11.03 0.18 -8.55
C TYR A 18 10.16 -0.33 -9.71
N GLY A 19 9.03 0.32 -9.99
CA GLY A 19 8.15 0.01 -11.13
C GLY A 19 8.80 0.27 -12.50
N ALA A 20 9.73 1.24 -12.60
CA ALA A 20 10.50 1.48 -13.83
C ALA A 20 11.51 0.36 -14.12
N ARG A 21 11.79 -0.50 -13.15
CA ARG A 21 12.65 -1.69 -13.32
C ARG A 21 11.92 -2.84 -13.98
N TRP A 22 10.60 -2.75 -14.15
CA TRP A 22 9.79 -3.79 -14.76
C TRP A 22 9.95 -3.70 -16.29
N ALA A 23 10.89 -4.48 -16.83
CA ALA A 23 11.06 -4.59 -18.27
C ALA A 23 9.96 -5.52 -18.82
N CYS A 24 8.93 -4.91 -19.41
CA CYS A 24 7.92 -5.62 -20.18
C CYS A 24 7.55 -4.83 -21.44
N ALA A 25 7.37 -5.54 -22.56
CA ALA A 25 6.75 -4.95 -23.74
C ALA A 25 5.28 -4.68 -23.42
N HIS A 26 4.89 -3.41 -23.31
CA HIS A 26 3.49 -3.03 -23.16
C HIS A 26 2.80 -3.04 -24.52
N ASN A 27 2.12 -4.14 -24.85
CA ASN A 27 1.10 -4.13 -25.89
C ASN A 27 -0.23 -3.73 -25.25
N TRP A 28 -0.69 -2.51 -25.57
CA TRP A 28 -1.94 -1.92 -25.08
C TRP A 28 -3.20 -2.58 -25.65
N ALA A 29 -3.07 -3.62 -26.48
CA ALA A 29 -4.19 -4.32 -27.10
C ALA A 29 -4.93 -5.28 -26.12
N ASP A 30 -4.25 -5.78 -25.07
CA ASP A 30 -4.79 -6.80 -24.16
C ASP A 30 -5.16 -6.28 -22.76
N SER A 31 -5.31 -4.96 -22.58
CA SER A 31 -5.82 -4.38 -21.33
C SER A 31 -7.33 -4.62 -21.21
N SER A 32 -7.70 -5.89 -21.03
CA SER A 32 -9.09 -6.27 -20.79
C SER A 32 -9.54 -5.65 -19.46
N ARG A 33 -10.62 -4.87 -19.49
CA ARG A 33 -11.38 -4.42 -18.32
C ARG A 33 -11.76 -5.59 -17.37
N PHE A 34 -11.63 -6.83 -17.84
CA PHE A 34 -11.88 -8.08 -17.12
C PHE A 34 -10.68 -8.65 -16.35
N THR A 35 -9.45 -8.13 -16.51
CA THR A 35 -8.29 -8.70 -15.80
C THR A 35 -8.33 -8.44 -14.29
N LEU A 36 -8.87 -7.29 -13.85
CA LEU A 36 -8.98 -6.97 -12.42
C LEU A 36 -9.83 -8.00 -11.67
N ARG A 37 -10.93 -8.46 -12.28
CA ARG A 37 -11.78 -9.52 -11.68
C ARG A 37 -10.99 -10.81 -11.48
N ILE A 38 -10.19 -11.20 -12.47
CA ILE A 38 -9.34 -12.39 -12.41
C ILE A 38 -8.30 -12.27 -11.30
N TYR A 39 -7.60 -11.12 -11.19
CA TYR A 39 -6.63 -10.93 -10.11
C TYR A 39 -7.27 -10.95 -8.72
N ARG A 40 -8.41 -10.27 -8.56
CA ARG A 40 -9.13 -10.31 -7.27
C ARG A 40 -9.53 -11.73 -6.91
N ASP A 41 -10.01 -12.52 -7.88
CA ASP A 41 -10.38 -13.92 -7.65
C ASP A 41 -9.15 -14.79 -7.33
N GLN A 42 -8.00 -14.52 -7.95
CA GLN A 42 -6.73 -15.15 -7.58
C GLN A 42 -6.35 -14.81 -6.14
N PHE A 43 -6.34 -13.53 -5.76
CA PHE A 43 -6.00 -13.08 -4.40
C PHE A 43 -6.97 -13.65 -3.34
N ASP A 44 -8.27 -13.68 -3.63
CA ASP A 44 -9.29 -14.22 -2.73
C ASP A 44 -9.14 -15.73 -2.48
N ARG A 45 -8.40 -16.44 -3.33
CA ARG A 45 -8.17 -17.89 -3.26
C ARG A 45 -6.78 -18.28 -2.77
N LEU A 46 -5.89 -17.31 -2.52
CA LEU A 46 -4.58 -17.61 -1.96
C LEU A 46 -4.73 -18.11 -0.53
N SER A 47 -4.11 -19.24 -0.25
CA SER A 47 -3.86 -19.71 1.11
C SER A 47 -2.69 -18.95 1.74
N GLU A 48 -2.56 -19.02 3.07
CA GLU A 48 -1.45 -18.41 3.80
C GLU A 48 -0.08 -18.92 3.33
N SER A 49 0.01 -20.19 2.89
CA SER A 49 1.23 -20.77 2.30
C SER A 49 1.58 -20.25 0.91
N GLU A 50 0.62 -19.69 0.18
CA GLU A 50 0.80 -19.16 -1.17
C GLU A 50 1.05 -17.64 -1.17
N PHE A 51 0.98 -17.01 0.00
CA PHE A 51 1.16 -15.57 0.17
C PHE A 51 2.29 -15.25 1.16
N GLU A 52 3.43 -14.84 0.61
CA GLU A 52 4.55 -14.37 1.43
C GLU A 52 4.51 -12.84 1.56
N TRP A 53 4.12 -12.35 2.74
CA TRP A 53 4.22 -10.92 3.05
C TRP A 53 5.68 -10.55 3.37
N LYS A 54 6.30 -9.71 2.53
CA LYS A 54 7.65 -9.18 2.74
C LYS A 54 7.62 -7.66 2.87
N PRO A 55 8.17 -7.08 3.94
CA PRO A 55 8.31 -5.63 4.04
C PRO A 55 9.34 -5.10 3.04
N TYR A 56 9.25 -3.80 2.75
CA TYR A 56 10.24 -3.07 1.98
C TYR A 56 11.60 -3.14 2.66
N PRO A 57 12.64 -3.60 1.95
CA PRO A 57 13.99 -3.54 2.48
C PRO A 57 14.43 -2.08 2.39
N LEU A 58 14.34 -1.33 3.49
CA LEU A 58 14.71 0.08 3.58
C LEU A 58 16.13 0.33 3.03
N THR A 59 17.05 -0.60 3.25
CA THR A 59 18.44 -0.57 2.75
C THR A 59 18.58 -0.71 1.24
N SER A 60 17.55 -1.23 0.56
CA SER A 60 17.54 -1.41 -0.90
C SER A 60 16.80 -0.31 -1.64
N LEU A 61 16.14 0.59 -0.91
CA LEU A 61 15.44 1.72 -1.50
C LEU A 61 16.46 2.77 -1.97
N PRO A 62 16.19 3.47 -3.09
CA PRO A 62 16.99 4.62 -3.49
C PRO A 62 17.11 5.66 -2.37
N ALA A 63 18.23 6.39 -2.33
CA ALA A 63 18.50 7.33 -1.24
C ALA A 63 17.39 8.40 -1.06
N PHE A 64 16.75 8.83 -2.16
CA PHE A 64 15.66 9.80 -2.12
C PHE A 64 14.41 9.26 -1.39
N CYS A 65 14.20 7.94 -1.36
CA CYS A 65 13.13 7.32 -0.59
C CYS A 65 13.43 7.46 0.92
N THR A 66 14.67 7.25 1.34
CA THR A 66 15.00 7.29 2.78
C THR A 66 15.32 8.70 3.30
N HIS A 67 15.58 9.67 2.41
CA HIS A 67 16.06 11.01 2.75
C HIS A 67 15.11 11.81 3.66
N ALA A 68 13.82 11.48 3.69
CA ALA A 68 12.81 12.17 4.49
C ALA A 68 11.98 11.18 5.33
N PHE A 69 12.63 10.17 5.90
CA PHE A 69 11.92 9.15 6.71
C PHE A 69 11.07 9.77 7.82
N ASP A 70 11.56 10.80 8.51
CA ASP A 70 10.81 11.50 9.56
C ASP A 70 9.53 12.16 9.02
N LEU A 71 9.55 12.68 7.78
CA LEU A 71 8.37 13.23 7.13
C LEU A 71 7.35 12.13 6.81
N TRP A 72 7.83 10.95 6.38
CA TRP A 72 6.97 9.79 6.12
C TRP A 72 6.38 9.22 7.39
N ALA A 73 7.12 9.30 8.49
CA ALA A 73 6.70 8.90 9.82
C ALA A 73 5.78 9.92 10.48
N THR A 74 5.47 11.05 9.83
CA THR A 74 4.69 12.12 10.45
C THR A 74 3.21 12.03 10.11
N LYS A 75 2.34 12.19 11.11
CA LYS A 75 0.89 12.36 10.87
C LYS A 75 0.61 13.81 10.47
N ALA A 76 0.21 14.05 9.22
CA ALA A 76 -0.08 15.40 8.72
C ALA A 76 -1.11 15.37 7.57
N PRO A 77 -1.75 16.48 7.24
CA PRO A 77 -2.52 16.59 6.01
C PRO A 77 -1.58 16.68 4.80
N LEU A 78 -1.78 15.84 3.79
CA LEU A 78 -1.18 16.03 2.46
C LEU A 78 -1.97 17.11 1.74
N ILE A 79 -1.27 18.16 1.30
CA ILE A 79 -1.88 19.34 0.71
C ILE A 79 -1.55 19.37 -0.78
N TYR A 80 -2.57 19.35 -1.63
CA TYR A 80 -2.43 19.56 -3.07
C TYR A 80 -3.46 20.56 -3.57
N CYS A 81 -3.02 21.79 -3.88
CA CYS A 81 -3.89 22.90 -4.26
C CYS A 81 -4.98 23.16 -3.20
N SER A 82 -6.24 22.79 -3.48
CA SER A 82 -7.38 22.87 -2.56
C SER A 82 -7.80 21.51 -1.98
N TYR A 83 -7.03 20.46 -2.25
CA TYR A 83 -7.29 19.10 -1.78
C TYR A 83 -6.43 18.78 -0.56
N PHE A 84 -7.07 18.16 0.42
CA PHE A 84 -6.45 17.77 1.68
C PHE A 84 -6.71 16.29 1.90
N GLU A 85 -5.67 15.50 2.15
CA GLU A 85 -5.81 14.10 2.52
C GLU A 85 -5.11 13.86 3.86
N ALA A 86 -5.84 13.40 4.87
CA ALA A 86 -5.25 13.12 6.17
C ALA A 86 -4.36 11.88 6.09
N TYR A 87 -3.06 12.04 6.32
CA TYR A 87 -2.08 10.97 6.25
C TYR A 87 -1.74 10.43 7.65
N TYR A 88 -1.78 9.11 7.78
CA TYR A 88 -1.62 8.40 9.05
C TYR A 88 -0.56 7.30 8.94
N PRO A 89 0.68 7.57 9.42
CA PRO A 89 1.81 6.65 9.26
C PRO A 89 1.62 5.30 9.95
N GLY A 90 0.91 5.27 11.07
CA GLY A 90 0.61 4.05 11.81
C GLY A 90 -0.33 3.07 11.10
N ARG A 91 -0.71 3.28 9.84
CA ARG A 91 -1.60 2.37 9.08
C ARG A 91 -0.85 1.35 8.22
N PHE A 92 0.44 1.56 8.00
CA PHE A 92 1.23 0.77 7.07
C PHE A 92 2.56 0.30 7.68
N CYS A 93 2.65 0.19 9.00
CA CYS A 93 3.83 -0.27 9.72
C CYS A 93 4.40 -1.57 9.14
N ARG A 94 3.51 -2.50 8.78
CA ARG A 94 3.86 -3.79 8.16
C ARG A 94 4.58 -3.69 6.82
N GLN A 95 4.39 -2.60 6.06
CA GLN A 95 5.12 -2.37 4.81
C GLN A 95 6.59 -2.09 5.07
N PHE A 96 6.94 -1.50 6.22
CA PHE A 96 8.33 -1.17 6.59
C PHE A 96 8.95 -2.14 7.60
N GLY A 97 8.27 -3.27 7.86
CA GLY A 97 8.75 -4.29 8.78
C GLY A 97 8.53 -3.93 10.25
N ALA A 98 7.74 -2.91 10.54
CA ALA A 98 7.33 -2.55 11.89
C ALA A 98 6.06 -3.29 12.32
N VAL A 99 5.86 -3.43 13.62
CA VAL A 99 4.63 -4.02 14.19
C VAL A 99 3.44 -3.13 13.87
N GLN A 100 2.39 -3.74 13.31
CA GLN A 100 1.13 -3.07 13.09
C GLN A 100 0.20 -3.22 14.30
N ASP A 101 -0.16 -2.10 14.91
CA ASP A 101 -1.22 -2.02 15.92
C ASP A 101 -2.56 -1.57 15.29
N ILE A 102 -3.64 -1.57 16.07
CA ILE A 102 -4.94 -1.04 15.66
C ILE A 102 -4.77 0.39 15.17
N PRO A 103 -5.06 0.68 13.89
CA PRO A 103 -4.85 2.02 13.39
C PRO A 103 -5.85 3.00 13.99
N ARG A 104 -5.36 4.20 14.35
CA ARG A 104 -6.22 5.31 14.79
C ARG A 104 -7.28 5.63 13.75
N SER A 105 -8.53 5.78 14.17
CA SER A 105 -9.64 6.11 13.27
C SER A 105 -9.30 7.29 12.36
N VAL A 106 -9.62 7.16 11.06
CA VAL A 106 -9.48 8.27 10.12
C VAL A 106 -10.67 9.18 10.33
N THR A 107 -10.40 10.45 10.59
CA THR A 107 -11.44 11.46 10.51
C THR A 107 -11.68 11.73 9.03
N HIS A 108 -12.72 11.14 8.44
CA HIS A 108 -13.14 11.51 7.09
C HIS A 108 -13.93 12.81 7.22
N ASN A 109 -13.27 13.94 6.97
CA ASN A 109 -13.95 15.21 6.89
C ASN A 109 -14.48 15.38 5.46
N ASP A 110 -15.79 15.57 5.27
CA ASP A 110 -16.37 15.81 3.93
C ASP A 110 -15.74 17.04 3.23
N ARG A 111 -15.03 17.89 3.98
CA ARG A 111 -14.19 18.98 3.45
C ARG A 111 -12.98 18.53 2.64
N HIS A 112 -12.55 17.27 2.70
CA HIS A 112 -11.39 16.74 1.94
C HIS A 112 -11.54 16.91 0.41
N TYR A 113 -12.77 17.04 -0.08
CA TYR A 113 -13.10 17.28 -1.48
C TYR A 113 -13.68 18.67 -1.75
N ALA A 114 -13.77 19.53 -0.73
CA ALA A 114 -14.36 20.86 -0.86
C ALA A 114 -13.37 21.83 -1.52
N THR A 115 -13.68 22.25 -2.74
CA THR A 115 -12.93 23.13 -3.64
C THR A 115 -12.79 24.60 -3.16
N ARG A 116 -12.89 24.89 -1.87
CA ARG A 116 -12.92 26.28 -1.38
C ARG A 116 -11.63 26.67 -0.64
N PRO A 117 -10.83 27.61 -1.18
CA PRO A 117 -9.57 28.04 -0.59
C PRO A 117 -9.75 28.79 0.75
N GLU A 118 -10.95 29.31 1.01
CA GLU A 118 -11.21 30.21 2.15
C GLU A 118 -11.18 29.58 3.57
N ASN A 119 -10.98 28.27 3.75
CA ASN A 119 -10.96 27.63 5.09
C ASN A 119 -9.78 26.68 5.34
N ASN A 120 -8.60 26.96 4.78
CA ASN A 120 -7.46 26.04 4.81
C ASN A 120 -6.42 26.32 5.91
N ALA A 121 -6.58 27.40 6.69
CA ALA A 121 -5.61 27.83 7.69
C ALA A 121 -5.34 26.76 8.77
N GLU A 122 -6.36 25.97 9.13
CA GLU A 122 -6.22 24.86 10.09
C GLU A 122 -5.28 23.77 9.56
N PHE A 123 -5.42 23.36 8.29
CA PHE A 123 -4.58 22.33 7.68
C PHE A 123 -3.14 22.81 7.44
N ILE A 124 -2.96 24.09 7.09
CA ILE A 124 -1.62 24.69 6.98
C ILE A 124 -0.95 24.71 8.36
N THR A 125 -1.69 25.08 9.41
CA THR A 125 -1.17 25.06 10.77
C THR A 125 -0.79 23.64 11.21
N GLU A 126 -1.62 22.64 10.93
CA GLU A 126 -1.31 21.24 11.21
C GLU A 126 -0.08 20.76 10.42
N TRP A 127 0.06 21.17 9.16
CA TRP A 127 1.25 20.90 8.36
C TRP A 127 2.51 21.56 8.91
N GLU A 128 2.45 22.81 9.40
CA GLU A 128 3.62 23.45 10.01
C GLU A 128 4.04 22.76 11.31
N GLN A 129 3.08 22.19 12.05
CA GLN A 129 3.32 21.45 13.29
C GLN A 129 3.66 19.97 13.07
N ARG A 130 3.81 19.52 11.82
CA ARG A 130 4.04 18.11 11.45
C ARG A 130 5.18 17.46 12.27
N TRP A 131 6.27 18.17 12.54
CA TRP A 131 7.40 17.62 13.31
C TRP A 131 7.08 17.33 14.79
N GLN A 132 5.90 17.69 15.29
CA GLN A 132 5.42 17.35 16.63
C GLN A 132 4.58 16.06 16.64
N THR A 133 4.24 15.53 15.47
CA THR A 133 3.31 14.39 15.29
C THR A 133 4.00 13.18 14.67
N LEU A 134 5.31 13.03 14.89
CA LEU A 134 6.06 11.84 14.48
C LEU A 134 5.47 10.59 15.13
N TYR A 135 5.31 9.57 14.30
CA TYR A 135 4.92 8.23 14.69
C TYR A 135 6.16 7.35 14.76
N VAL A 136 6.36 6.72 15.91
CA VAL A 136 7.50 5.83 16.14
C VAL A 136 7.13 4.43 15.65
N PHE A 137 7.80 3.97 14.60
CA PHE A 137 7.68 2.61 14.12
C PHE A 137 8.41 1.64 15.06
N ASP A 138 7.69 0.66 15.62
CA ASP A 138 8.31 -0.43 16.37
C ASP A 138 8.94 -1.44 15.41
N LEU A 139 10.24 -1.26 15.15
CA LEU A 139 11.06 -2.15 14.33
C LEU A 139 11.76 -3.26 15.14
N THR A 140 11.60 -3.27 16.48
CA THR A 140 12.33 -4.21 17.36
C THR A 140 11.84 -5.64 17.22
N ARG A 141 10.55 -5.78 16.97
CA ARG A 141 9.89 -7.04 16.62
C ARG A 141 9.85 -7.07 15.09
N CYS A 142 10.68 -7.90 14.49
CA CYS A 142 10.82 -8.02 13.03
C CYS A 142 9.47 -8.34 12.36
N GLY A 143 8.71 -7.31 11.99
CA GLY A 143 7.39 -7.41 11.40
C GLY A 143 6.30 -7.96 12.34
N GLY A 144 5.11 -8.15 11.75
CA GLY A 144 3.95 -8.73 12.43
C GLY A 144 2.89 -7.69 12.81
N PHE A 145 2.03 -8.08 13.74
CA PHE A 145 0.92 -7.27 14.21
C PHE A 145 0.58 -7.62 15.66
N THR A 146 -0.09 -6.71 16.37
CA THR A 146 -0.60 -6.97 17.73
C THR A 146 -1.74 -8.00 17.69
N ASN A 147 -1.98 -8.69 18.80
CA ASN A 147 -3.08 -9.67 18.87
C ASN A 147 -4.44 -8.99 18.67
N GLU A 148 -4.56 -7.79 19.21
CA GLU A 148 -5.70 -6.89 19.13
C GLU A 148 -5.96 -6.46 17.69
N TYR A 149 -4.89 -6.13 16.94
CA TYR A 149 -4.99 -5.81 15.52
C TYR A 149 -5.62 -6.93 14.71
N ARG A 150 -5.28 -8.20 14.97
CA ARG A 150 -5.87 -9.33 14.23
C ARG A 150 -7.38 -9.41 14.41
N GLY A 151 -7.86 -9.18 15.64
CA GLY A 151 -9.29 -9.12 15.94
C GLY A 151 -9.97 -7.95 15.23
N TRP A 152 -9.39 -6.75 15.36
CA TRP A 152 -9.88 -5.54 14.69
C TRP A 152 -9.93 -5.69 13.16
N PHE A 153 -8.88 -6.23 12.55
CA PHE A 153 -8.79 -6.40 11.09
C PHE A 153 -9.85 -7.37 10.58
N ARG A 154 -10.16 -8.45 11.32
CA ARG A 154 -11.24 -9.38 10.95
C ARG A 154 -12.63 -8.75 11.07
N TYR A 155 -12.81 -7.86 12.05
CA TYR A 155 -14.07 -7.18 12.29
C TYR A 155 -14.33 -6.04 11.29
N MET A 156 -13.32 -5.21 11.03
CA MET A 156 -13.44 -4.02 10.17
C MET A 156 -13.10 -4.31 8.70
N GLY A 157 -12.20 -5.26 8.44
CA GLY A 157 -11.69 -5.56 7.12
C GLY A 157 -12.67 -6.39 6.29
N LYS A 158 -12.51 -6.32 4.97
CA LYS A 158 -13.14 -7.27 4.06
C LYS A 158 -12.18 -8.43 3.84
N THR A 159 -12.61 -9.64 4.19
CA THR A 159 -11.83 -10.87 3.96
C THR A 159 -11.75 -11.25 2.49
N HIS A 160 -12.65 -10.72 1.66
CA HIS A 160 -12.69 -10.91 0.22
C HIS A 160 -12.67 -9.55 -0.49
N ILE A 161 -11.84 -9.46 -1.52
CA ILE A 161 -11.70 -8.29 -2.37
C ILE A 161 -12.86 -8.24 -3.38
N ASN A 162 -13.31 -9.40 -3.88
CA ASN A 162 -14.53 -9.47 -4.69
C ASN A 162 -15.79 -9.38 -3.84
N ASN A 163 -16.89 -9.01 -4.50
CA ASN A 163 -18.21 -9.08 -3.92
C ASN A 163 -18.59 -10.57 -3.73
N PRO A 164 -18.79 -11.06 -2.50
CA PRO A 164 -19.13 -12.47 -2.25
C PRO A 164 -20.48 -12.89 -2.84
N SER A 165 -21.33 -11.94 -3.25
CA SER A 165 -22.60 -12.19 -3.93
C SER A 165 -22.47 -12.44 -5.44
N GLN A 166 -21.30 -12.24 -6.03
CA GLN A 166 -21.08 -12.55 -7.45
C GLN A 166 -20.68 -14.02 -7.61
N ASP A 167 -21.35 -14.74 -8.52
CA ASP A 167 -20.99 -16.12 -8.86
C ASP A 167 -19.52 -16.21 -9.26
N ARG A 168 -18.80 -17.10 -8.58
CA ARG A 168 -17.40 -17.37 -8.86
C ARG A 168 -17.31 -18.00 -10.26
N PRO A 169 -16.58 -17.40 -11.22
CA PRO A 169 -16.43 -18.01 -12.53
C PRO A 169 -15.72 -19.36 -12.37
N THR A 170 -16.32 -20.43 -12.89
CA THR A 170 -15.70 -21.76 -12.98
C THR A 170 -14.74 -21.88 -14.17
N THR A 171 -14.83 -20.96 -15.14
CA THR A 171 -14.03 -20.94 -16.37
C THR A 171 -13.10 -19.73 -16.42
N GLY A 172 -11.84 -19.94 -16.80
CA GLY A 172 -10.84 -18.88 -16.93
C GLY A 172 -10.09 -18.54 -15.63
N PHE A 173 -10.33 -19.27 -14.55
CA PHE A 173 -9.48 -19.23 -13.37
C PHE A 173 -8.10 -19.81 -13.72
N VAL A 174 -7.06 -18.99 -13.53
CA VAL A 174 -5.68 -19.44 -13.62
C VAL A 174 -5.13 -19.44 -12.20
N PRO A 175 -4.91 -20.60 -11.56
CA PRO A 175 -4.32 -20.64 -10.22
C PRO A 175 -2.95 -19.95 -10.21
N ALA A 176 -2.62 -19.33 -9.08
CA ALA A 176 -1.24 -18.92 -8.85
C ALA A 176 -0.35 -20.16 -8.96
N HIS A 177 0.72 -20.08 -9.74
CA HIS A 177 1.60 -21.23 -9.97
C HIS A 177 2.21 -21.66 -8.63
N PRO A 178 2.36 -22.97 -8.32
CA PRO A 178 2.76 -23.49 -7.01
C PRO A 178 4.16 -23.09 -6.50
N HIS A 179 4.92 -22.31 -7.28
CA HIS A 179 6.22 -21.74 -6.88
C HIS A 179 6.21 -20.20 -6.84
N ILE A 180 5.03 -19.57 -6.97
CA ILE A 180 4.88 -18.12 -6.92
C ILE A 180 4.47 -17.74 -5.51
N ALA A 181 5.44 -17.29 -4.72
CA ALA A 181 5.15 -16.34 -3.66
C ALA A 181 4.76 -15.02 -4.34
N ILE A 182 3.49 -14.61 -4.25
CA ILE A 182 3.11 -13.27 -4.69
C ILE A 182 3.64 -12.29 -3.64
N ALA A 183 4.86 -11.79 -3.84
CA ALA A 183 5.36 -10.64 -3.13
C ALA A 183 4.60 -9.41 -3.63
N VAL A 184 3.50 -9.07 -2.95
CA VAL A 184 2.82 -7.81 -3.22
C VAL A 184 3.60 -6.69 -2.55
N ILE A 185 4.49 -6.11 -3.36
CA ILE A 185 5.10 -4.79 -3.15
C ILE A 185 4.00 -3.78 -3.56
N ILE A 186 3.14 -3.35 -2.62
CA ILE A 186 2.18 -2.24 -2.83
C ILE A 186 2.86 -0.93 -2.48
#